data_AF-A0A1M6T5G5-F1
#
_entry.id   AF-A0A1M6T5G5-F1
#
_cell.length_a   1.000
_cell.length_b   1.000
_cell.length_c   1.000
_cell.angle_alpha   90.00
_cell.angle_beta   90.00
_cell.angle_gamma   90.00
#
_symmetry.space_group_name_H-M   'P 1'
#
loop_
_entity.id
_entity.type
_entity.pdbx_description
1 polymer ?
#
loop_
_entity_poly.entity_id
_entity_poly.type
_entity_poly.pdbx_seq_one_letter_code
_entity_poly.pdbx_strand_id
1 'polypeptide(L)'
;MEGFFVDLKYSFFKIHRIAKFAFKINCHLSLMIYNQMSELKKIREKQNLTQEELAEKSGLSVRTIQRIEAGTEPKGYTLKTLASTLQITENDLLISDHPIEESMMEVHILEEPARLKENNPTENFTLIKIINLSSLPLCWFPVANFLPPLLIMLISKQKNEIIRQIISLQIILAIIAPVIFMLVVILKLGKESVMVTIITLILANIYIVLRNAYELDKKHNLFYKLNFSVL
;
A
#
# COMPACT_ATOMS: atom_id res chain seq x y z
N MET A 1 13.36 -39.90 -13.63
CA MET A 1 12.38 -38.96 -13.02
C MET A 1 12.96 -38.14 -11.87
N GLU A 2 13.94 -38.64 -11.11
CA GLU A 2 14.48 -37.90 -9.94
C GLU A 2 15.26 -36.62 -10.28
N GLY A 3 16.02 -36.58 -11.38
CA GLY A 3 16.81 -35.40 -11.77
C GLY A 3 15.98 -34.14 -12.04
N PHE A 4 14.78 -34.29 -12.63
CA PHE A 4 13.87 -33.18 -12.91
C PHE A 4 13.33 -32.52 -11.62
N PHE A 5 13.11 -33.31 -10.57
CA PHE A 5 12.63 -32.80 -9.28
C PHE A 5 13.73 -32.05 -8.50
N VAL A 6 15.00 -32.41 -8.68
CA VAL A 6 16.15 -31.71 -8.07
C VAL A 6 16.36 -30.35 -8.73
N ASP A 7 16.30 -30.30 -10.06
CA ASP A 7 16.43 -29.03 -10.81
C ASP A 7 15.27 -28.07 -10.52
N LEU A 8 14.05 -28.58 -10.35
CA LEU A 8 12.89 -27.76 -9.99
C LEU A 8 13.03 -27.16 -8.58
N LYS A 9 13.52 -27.95 -7.61
CA LYS A 9 13.84 -27.46 -6.25
C LYS A 9 14.93 -26.40 -6.26
N TYR A 10 15.98 -26.61 -7.06
CA TYR A 10 17.10 -25.66 -7.15
C TYR A 10 16.65 -24.33 -7.78
N SER A 11 15.85 -24.40 -8.85
CA SER A 11 15.28 -23.22 -9.51
C SER A 11 14.32 -22.47 -8.57
N PHE A 12 13.47 -23.19 -7.83
CA PHE A 12 12.57 -22.59 -6.83
C PHE A 12 13.32 -21.90 -5.70
N PHE A 13 14.41 -22.49 -5.21
CA PHE A 13 15.24 -21.88 -4.16
C PHE A 13 15.95 -20.62 -4.64
N LYS A 14 16.40 -20.60 -5.90
CA LYS A 14 17.04 -19.44 -6.54
C LYS A 14 16.03 -18.31 -6.76
N ILE A 15 14.81 -18.64 -7.23
CA ILE A 15 13.71 -17.68 -7.39
C ILE A 15 13.28 -17.09 -6.05
N HIS A 16 13.17 -17.91 -5.00
CA HIS A 16 12.85 -17.43 -3.65
C HIS A 16 13.90 -16.44 -3.13
N ARG A 17 15.19 -16.71 -3.33
CA ARG A 17 16.27 -15.77 -2.95
C ARG A 17 16.21 -14.47 -3.74
N ILE A 18 15.96 -14.54 -5.04
CA ILE A 18 15.82 -13.36 -5.90
C ILE A 18 14.58 -12.55 -5.51
N ALA A 19 13.45 -13.19 -5.23
CA ALA A 19 12.24 -12.54 -4.78
C ALA A 19 12.42 -11.87 -3.41
N LYS A 20 13.12 -12.53 -2.47
CA LYS A 20 13.43 -11.98 -1.14
C LYS A 20 14.40 -10.79 -1.23
N PHE A 21 15.35 -10.83 -2.17
CA PHE A 21 16.26 -9.74 -2.45
C PHE A 21 15.56 -8.57 -3.15
N ALA A 22 14.73 -8.84 -4.16
CA ALA A 22 13.91 -7.86 -4.86
C ALA A 22 12.92 -7.19 -3.90
N PHE A 23 12.28 -7.95 -3.00
CA PHE A 23 11.41 -7.43 -1.95
C PHE A 23 12.20 -6.55 -0.96
N LYS A 24 13.41 -6.96 -0.56
CA LYS A 24 14.27 -6.15 0.31
C LYS A 24 14.70 -4.85 -0.35
N ILE A 25 15.04 -4.87 -1.64
CA ILE A 25 15.37 -3.67 -2.42
C ILE A 25 14.14 -2.77 -2.57
N ASN A 26 12.98 -3.31 -2.94
CA ASN A 26 11.76 -2.52 -3.14
C ASN A 26 11.25 -1.91 -1.81
N CYS A 27 11.39 -2.64 -0.70
CA CYS A 27 11.12 -2.14 0.65
C CYS A 27 12.10 -1.02 1.03
N HIS A 28 13.38 -1.15 0.68
CA HIS A 28 14.39 -0.13 0.94
C HIS A 28 14.24 1.11 0.06
N LEU A 29 13.81 0.95 -1.21
CA LEU A 29 13.46 2.06 -2.10
C LEU A 29 12.16 2.75 -1.65
N SER A 30 11.16 2.01 -1.19
CA SER A 30 9.93 2.57 -0.63
C SER A 30 10.19 3.34 0.67
N LEU A 31 11.12 2.88 1.51
CA LEU A 31 11.59 3.59 2.71
C LEU A 31 12.45 4.82 2.38
N MET A 32 13.23 4.77 1.29
CA MET A 32 14.01 5.92 0.81
C MET A 32 13.16 7.02 0.16
N ILE A 33 11.98 6.70 -0.40
CA ILE A 33 11.08 7.69 -1.00
C ILE A 33 10.12 8.30 0.03
N TYR A 34 9.73 7.56 1.08
CA TYR A 34 8.72 8.01 2.05
C TYR A 34 9.24 8.95 3.14
N ASN A 35 10.54 9.25 3.17
CA ASN A 35 11.12 10.09 4.20
C ASN A 35 11.54 11.46 3.65
N GLN A 36 10.64 12.47 3.73
CA GLN A 36 10.94 13.91 3.91
C GLN A 36 9.72 14.79 3.58
N MET A 37 8.64 14.70 4.35
CA MET A 37 7.75 15.86 4.51
C MET A 37 7.78 16.25 5.97
N SER A 38 8.48 17.34 6.27
CA SER A 38 8.51 17.96 7.59
C SER A 38 7.12 18.41 8.01
N GLU A 39 6.86 18.44 9.31
CA GLU A 39 5.60 18.95 9.88
C GLU A 39 5.33 20.40 9.44
N LEU A 40 6.38 21.22 9.35
CA LEU A 40 6.26 22.60 8.85
C LEU A 40 5.67 22.64 7.43
N LYS A 41 6.12 21.76 6.53
CA LYS A 41 5.60 21.70 5.15
C LYS A 41 4.12 21.29 5.14
N LYS A 42 3.72 20.32 5.97
CA LYS A 42 2.34 19.85 6.09
C LYS A 42 1.41 20.97 6.57
N ILE A 43 1.83 21.71 7.59
CA ILE A 43 1.03 22.81 8.17
C ILE A 43 0.93 23.97 7.18
N ARG A 44 2.04 24.30 6.48
CA ARG A 44 2.05 25.34 5.44
C ARG A 44 1.08 25.03 4.30
N GLU A 45 1.08 23.79 3.81
CA GLU A 45 0.17 23.37 2.73
C GLU A 45 -1.30 23.38 3.17
N LYS A 46 -1.62 23.02 4.43
CA LYS A 46 -2.98 23.14 4.99
C LYS A 46 -3.49 24.58 5.00
N GLN A 47 -2.59 25.55 5.14
CA GLN A 47 -2.93 26.98 5.10
C GLN A 47 -2.82 27.59 3.69
N ASN A 48 -2.55 26.77 2.66
CA ASN A 48 -2.36 27.18 1.26
C ASN A 48 -1.30 28.28 1.06
N LEU A 49 -0.22 28.26 1.86
CA LEU A 49 0.84 29.27 1.78
C LEU A 49 2.01 28.78 0.94
N THR A 50 2.64 29.67 0.18
CA THR A 50 3.96 29.41 -0.45
C THR A 50 5.10 29.57 0.58
N GLN A 51 6.31 29.10 0.24
CA GLN A 51 7.48 29.28 1.13
C GLN A 51 7.81 30.77 1.29
N GLU A 52 7.61 31.54 0.23
CA GLU A 52 7.78 32.99 0.14
C GLU A 52 6.76 33.71 1.02
N GLU A 53 5.48 33.34 0.93
CA GLU A 53 4.41 33.92 1.75
C GLU A 53 4.59 33.60 3.24
N LEU A 54 5.00 32.36 3.57
CA LEU A 54 5.27 32.00 4.96
C LEU A 54 6.49 32.77 5.51
N ALA A 55 7.54 32.94 4.70
CA ALA A 55 8.71 33.73 5.05
C ALA A 55 8.34 35.20 5.32
N GLU A 56 7.53 35.80 4.46
CA GLU A 56 7.04 37.17 4.63
C GLU A 56 6.20 37.34 5.90
N LYS A 57 5.21 36.45 6.11
CA LYS A 57 4.33 36.50 7.29
C LYS A 57 5.06 36.27 8.62
N SER A 58 6.08 35.41 8.61
CA SER A 58 6.90 35.10 9.80
C SER A 58 8.11 36.02 9.96
N GLY A 59 8.39 36.93 9.03
CA GLY A 59 9.60 37.76 9.06
C GLY A 59 10.91 36.96 8.98
N LEU A 60 10.85 35.70 8.51
CA LEU A 60 12.00 34.83 8.32
C LEU A 60 12.45 34.84 6.86
N SER A 61 13.70 34.42 6.60
CA SER A 61 14.13 34.24 5.21
C SER A 61 13.54 32.95 4.62
N VAL A 62 13.24 32.95 3.31
CA VAL A 62 12.82 31.74 2.57
C VAL A 62 13.81 30.59 2.77
N ARG A 63 15.11 30.89 2.82
CA ARG A 63 16.18 29.92 3.10
C ARG A 63 16.06 29.28 4.49
N THR A 64 15.57 30.03 5.48
CA THR A 64 15.31 29.51 6.83
C THR A 64 14.14 28.52 6.80
N ILE A 65 13.05 28.87 6.12
CA ILE A 65 11.88 27.99 5.94
C ILE A 65 12.29 26.70 5.24
N GLN A 66 13.02 26.78 4.12
CA GLN A 66 13.50 25.61 3.39
C GLN A 66 14.40 24.70 4.22
N ARG A 67 15.32 25.27 5.02
CA ARG A 67 16.19 24.49 5.91
C ARG A 67 15.41 23.75 6.98
N ILE A 68 14.38 24.39 7.54
CA ILE A 68 13.49 23.76 8.52
C ILE A 68 12.65 22.69 7.83
N GLU A 69 12.14 22.97 6.63
CA GLU A 69 11.38 22.00 5.86
C GLU A 69 12.22 20.77 5.45
N ALA A 70 13.53 20.95 5.27
CA ALA A 70 14.52 19.90 5.00
C ALA A 70 15.00 19.14 6.26
N GLY A 71 14.50 19.50 7.46
CA GLY A 71 14.75 18.77 8.70
C GLY A 71 15.61 19.51 9.74
N THR A 72 15.86 20.81 9.60
CA THR A 72 16.52 21.60 10.66
C THR A 72 15.51 21.99 11.74
N GLU A 73 15.71 21.57 12.98
CA GLU A 73 14.82 21.97 14.08
C GLU A 73 14.89 23.49 14.35
N PRO A 74 13.73 24.19 14.36
CA PRO A 74 13.69 25.61 14.71
C PRO A 74 13.88 25.79 16.23
N LYS A 75 14.68 26.77 16.65
CA LYS A 75 14.96 27.06 18.07
C LYS A 75 14.74 28.52 18.41
N GLY A 76 14.31 28.79 19.65
CA GLY A 76 14.21 30.14 20.22
C GLY A 76 13.25 31.04 19.44
N TYR A 77 13.76 32.16 18.92
CA TYR A 77 12.98 33.16 18.18
C TYR A 77 12.26 32.59 16.94
N THR A 78 12.93 31.71 16.20
CA THR A 78 12.38 31.11 14.98
C THR A 78 11.18 30.23 15.26
N LEU A 79 11.23 29.45 16.35
CA LEU A 79 10.13 28.58 16.79
C LEU A 79 8.91 29.40 17.20
N LYS A 80 9.14 30.41 18.05
CA LYS A 80 8.09 31.32 18.54
C LYS A 80 7.36 32.05 17.41
N THR A 81 8.12 32.51 16.43
CA THR A 81 7.57 33.29 15.31
C THR A 81 6.81 32.40 14.33
N LEU A 82 7.26 31.17 14.11
CA LEU A 82 6.50 30.20 13.31
C LEU A 82 5.22 29.75 14.01
N ALA A 83 5.28 29.47 15.31
CA ALA A 83 4.12 29.09 16.11
C ALA A 83 3.04 30.19 16.10
N SER A 84 3.45 31.46 16.31
CA SER A 84 2.53 32.59 16.27
C SER A 84 1.94 32.86 14.89
N THR A 85 2.74 32.74 13.82
CA THR A 85 2.29 32.97 12.44
C THR A 85 1.30 31.88 11.98
N LEU A 86 1.55 30.64 12.38
CA LEU A 86 0.74 29.48 12.00
C LEU A 86 -0.43 29.23 12.96
N GLN A 87 -0.55 29.99 14.06
CA GLN A 87 -1.57 29.86 15.11
C GLN A 87 -1.60 28.47 15.76
N ILE A 88 -0.43 27.92 16.05
CA ILE A 88 -0.23 26.59 16.66
C ILE A 88 0.67 26.70 17.89
N THR A 89 0.70 25.65 18.71
CA THR A 89 1.57 25.61 19.87
C THR A 89 3.01 25.32 19.44
N GLU A 90 4.01 25.82 20.18
CA GLU A 90 5.43 25.53 19.91
C GLU A 90 5.71 24.01 19.89
N ASN A 91 4.97 23.23 20.68
CA ASN A 91 5.06 21.78 20.70
C ASN A 91 4.61 21.16 19.37
N ASP A 92 3.60 21.69 18.69
CA ASP A 92 3.09 21.15 17.42
C ASP A 92 4.11 21.24 16.28
N LEU A 93 5.09 22.16 16.39
CA LEU A 93 6.22 22.29 15.47
C LEU A 93 7.40 21.37 15.81
N LEU A 94 7.45 20.86 17.04
CA LEU A 94 8.52 20.00 17.56
C LEU A 94 8.12 18.52 17.63
N ILE A 95 6.85 18.20 17.40
CA ILE A 95 6.36 16.82 17.39
C ILE A 95 6.88 16.08 16.15
N SER A 96 7.89 15.24 16.35
CA SER A 96 8.05 13.99 15.61
C SER A 96 7.13 12.95 16.24
N ASP A 97 6.08 12.54 15.54
CA ASP A 97 5.20 11.41 15.86
C ASP A 97 4.52 11.40 17.26
N HIS A 98 3.53 12.28 17.48
CA HIS A 98 2.30 11.92 18.22
C HIS A 98 1.26 13.05 18.21
N PRO A 99 0.04 12.85 17.71
CA PRO A 99 -1.06 13.78 17.98
C PRO A 99 -1.75 13.38 19.29
N ILE A 100 -1.62 14.21 20.33
CA ILE A 100 -2.60 14.28 21.42
C ILE A 100 -3.31 15.62 21.23
N GLU A 101 -4.63 15.59 21.10
CA GLU A 101 -5.55 16.30 22.01
C GLU A 101 -7.01 16.11 21.59
N GLU A 102 -7.81 15.56 22.49
CA GLU A 102 -9.01 16.26 22.94
C GLU A 102 -9.27 15.90 24.41
N SER A 103 -9.49 16.94 25.21
CA SER A 103 -9.56 16.93 26.66
C SER A 103 -10.91 16.45 27.21
N MET A 104 -10.85 15.66 28.29
CA MET A 104 -11.79 15.56 29.43
C MET A 104 -13.20 14.95 29.22
N MET A 105 -13.41 13.74 29.74
CA MET A 105 -14.33 13.46 30.87
C MET A 105 -14.06 12.05 31.42
N GLU A 106 -14.28 11.91 32.72
CA GLU A 106 -13.76 10.93 33.66
C GLU A 106 -14.61 9.62 33.79
N VAL A 107 -13.94 8.56 34.27
CA VAL A 107 -14.44 7.45 35.12
C VAL A 107 -14.76 6.05 34.51
N HIS A 108 -14.08 5.09 35.17
CA HIS A 108 -14.36 3.66 35.45
C HIS A 108 -13.69 2.55 34.62
N ILE A 109 -12.66 1.97 35.27
CA ILE A 109 -11.91 0.74 34.99
C ILE A 109 -12.83 -0.49 35.01
N LEU A 110 -12.70 -1.38 34.02
CA LEU A 110 -12.54 -2.85 34.15
C LEU A 110 -11.81 -3.40 32.91
N GLU A 111 -10.78 -4.22 33.14
CA GLU A 111 -9.76 -4.66 32.19
C GLU A 111 -10.24 -5.76 31.21
N GLU A 112 -9.90 -5.62 29.93
CA GLU A 112 -9.79 -6.70 28.92
C GLU A 112 -8.67 -6.31 27.93
N PRO A 113 -7.51 -7.00 27.87
CA PRO A 113 -6.37 -6.57 27.06
C PRO A 113 -6.44 -7.17 25.65
N ALA A 114 -7.01 -6.45 24.68
CA ALA A 114 -6.86 -6.82 23.27
C ALA A 114 -6.94 -5.63 22.29
N ARG A 115 -5.74 -5.17 21.88
CA ARG A 115 -5.41 -4.60 20.57
C ARG A 115 -6.04 -3.26 20.18
N LEU A 116 -5.45 -2.19 20.69
CA LEU A 116 -5.34 -0.93 19.94
C LEU A 116 -3.98 -0.91 19.26
N LYS A 117 -3.91 -1.50 18.06
CA LYS A 117 -2.87 -1.12 17.09
C LYS A 117 -3.51 -0.04 16.23
N GLU A 118 -3.24 1.21 16.61
CA GLU A 118 -3.59 2.39 15.82
C GLU A 118 -2.82 2.29 14.50
N ASN A 119 -3.48 1.76 13.48
CA ASN A 119 -2.92 1.61 12.16
C ASN A 119 -3.18 2.93 11.45
N ASN A 120 -2.15 3.73 11.18
CA ASN A 120 -2.26 4.95 10.37
C ASN A 120 -3.12 4.66 9.12
N PRO A 121 -4.25 5.35 8.89
CA PRO A 121 -5.18 5.05 7.79
C PRO A 121 -4.49 5.07 6.42
N THR A 122 -3.47 5.92 6.26
CA THR A 122 -2.58 6.02 5.10
C THR A 122 -1.68 4.79 4.87
N GLU A 123 -1.16 4.17 5.94
CA GLU A 123 -0.35 2.95 5.84
C GLU A 123 -1.20 1.76 5.40
N ASN A 124 -2.41 1.61 5.95
CA ASN A 124 -3.33 0.54 5.56
C ASN A 124 -3.67 0.62 4.07
N PHE A 125 -3.92 1.83 3.57
CA PHE A 125 -4.28 2.02 2.18
C PHE A 125 -3.13 1.70 1.22
N THR A 126 -1.90 2.10 1.58
CA THR A 126 -0.70 1.75 0.82
C THR A 126 -0.48 0.23 0.77
N LEU A 127 -0.68 -0.46 1.90
CA LEU A 127 -0.61 -1.93 1.95
C LEU A 127 -1.68 -2.59 1.08
N ILE A 128 -2.92 -2.09 1.07
CA ILE A 128 -3.98 -2.61 0.20
C ILE A 128 -3.59 -2.49 -1.28
N LYS A 129 -3.00 -1.35 -1.69
CA LYS A 129 -2.50 -1.16 -3.06
C LYS A 129 -1.40 -2.18 -3.40
N ILE A 130 -0.42 -2.32 -2.51
CA ILE A 130 0.68 -3.29 -2.70
C ILE A 130 0.13 -4.71 -2.84
N ILE A 131 -0.82 -5.09 -1.98
CA ILE A 131 -1.46 -6.41 -2.04
C ILE A 131 -2.15 -6.62 -3.39
N ASN A 132 -2.97 -5.67 -3.86
CA ASN A 132 -3.65 -5.80 -5.16
C ASN A 132 -2.67 -5.88 -6.33
N LEU A 133 -1.62 -5.05 -6.35
CA LEU A 133 -0.64 -5.04 -7.46
C LEU A 133 0.34 -6.22 -7.40
N SER A 134 0.53 -6.85 -6.24
CA SER A 134 1.50 -7.94 -6.06
C SER A 134 1.21 -9.18 -6.91
N SER A 135 0.00 -9.32 -7.47
CA SER A 135 -0.35 -10.39 -8.40
C SER A 135 0.22 -10.17 -9.81
N LEU A 136 0.50 -8.92 -10.24
CA LEU A 136 0.92 -8.62 -11.62
C LEU A 136 2.14 -9.43 -12.11
N PRO A 137 3.21 -9.65 -11.32
CA PRO A 137 4.36 -10.46 -11.74
C PRO A 137 4.02 -11.93 -12.01
N LEU A 138 2.92 -12.44 -11.45
CA LEU A 138 2.47 -13.83 -11.59
C LEU A 138 1.21 -13.97 -12.46
N CYS A 139 0.81 -12.92 -13.19
CA CYS A 139 -0.41 -12.93 -13.99
C CYS A 139 -0.41 -13.98 -15.12
N TRP A 140 0.77 -14.35 -15.63
CA TRP A 140 0.97 -15.41 -16.62
C TRP A 140 0.53 -16.79 -16.11
N PHE A 141 0.42 -16.98 -14.79
CA PHE A 141 0.02 -18.23 -14.17
C PHE A 141 -1.30 -18.05 -13.40
N PRO A 142 -2.48 -18.17 -14.07
CA PRO A 142 -3.78 -17.80 -13.51
C PRO A 142 -4.13 -18.50 -12.20
N VAL A 143 -3.75 -19.78 -12.07
CA VAL A 143 -4.06 -20.60 -10.88
C VAL A 143 -3.31 -20.12 -9.65
N ALA A 144 -2.07 -19.63 -9.80
CA ALA A 144 -1.26 -19.19 -8.65
C ALA A 144 -1.34 -17.69 -8.37
N ASN A 145 -2.09 -16.94 -9.18
CA ASN A 145 -2.05 -15.49 -9.16
C ASN A 145 -2.52 -14.87 -7.82
N PHE A 146 -3.32 -15.61 -7.05
CA PHE A 146 -3.79 -15.20 -5.72
C PHE A 146 -2.75 -15.42 -4.61
N LEU A 147 -1.68 -16.18 -4.84
CA LEU A 147 -0.69 -16.52 -3.80
C LEU A 147 0.10 -15.31 -3.28
N PRO A 148 0.62 -14.39 -4.11
CA PRO A 148 1.37 -13.25 -3.57
C PRO A 148 0.52 -12.33 -2.67
N PRO A 149 -0.71 -11.96 -3.08
CA PRO A 149 -1.64 -11.21 -2.22
C PRO A 149 -1.95 -11.94 -0.91
N LEU A 150 -2.18 -13.26 -0.98
CA LEU A 150 -2.41 -14.10 0.21
C LEU A 150 -1.19 -14.14 1.14
N LEU A 151 0.01 -14.31 0.58
CA LEU A 151 1.26 -14.36 1.33
C LEU A 151 1.50 -13.05 2.08
N ILE A 152 1.30 -11.91 1.40
CA ILE A 152 1.46 -10.58 2.01
C ILE A 152 0.43 -10.39 3.13
N MET A 153 -0.83 -10.79 2.92
CA MET A 153 -1.85 -10.74 3.97
C MET A 153 -1.46 -11.56 5.21
N LEU A 154 -0.93 -12.77 5.03
CA LEU A 154 -0.49 -13.64 6.13
C LEU A 154 0.71 -13.05 6.88
N ILE A 155 1.68 -12.46 6.17
CA ILE A 155 2.87 -11.84 6.78
C ILE A 155 2.48 -10.56 7.52
N SER A 156 1.66 -9.70 6.90
CA SER A 156 1.24 -8.41 7.47
C SER A 156 0.19 -8.54 8.56
N LYS A 157 -0.41 -9.73 8.75
CA LYS A 157 -1.48 -10.02 9.72
C LYS A 157 -2.67 -9.04 9.64
N GLN A 158 -2.86 -8.39 8.49
CA GLN A 158 -3.97 -7.48 8.27
C GLN A 158 -5.21 -8.25 7.83
N LYS A 159 -6.34 -7.98 8.48
CA LYS A 159 -7.63 -8.63 8.22
C LYS A 159 -8.67 -7.66 7.66
N ASN A 160 -8.25 -6.74 6.79
CA ASN A 160 -9.16 -5.77 6.20
C ASN A 160 -10.13 -6.46 5.22
N GLU A 161 -11.41 -6.06 5.25
CA GLU A 161 -12.44 -6.55 4.34
C GLU A 161 -12.08 -6.31 2.86
N ILE A 162 -11.45 -5.17 2.54
CA ILE A 162 -11.01 -4.87 1.17
C ILE A 162 -9.93 -5.87 0.70
N ILE A 163 -8.99 -6.23 1.58
CA ILE A 163 -7.93 -7.20 1.28
C ILE A 163 -8.53 -8.58 1.01
N ARG A 164 -9.45 -9.00 1.88
CA ARG A 164 -10.18 -10.27 1.74
C ARG A 164 -10.96 -10.33 0.43
N GLN A 165 -11.60 -9.24 0.02
CA GLN A 165 -12.31 -9.16 -1.26
C GLN A 165 -11.38 -9.23 -2.48
N ILE A 166 -10.22 -8.53 -2.45
CA ILE A 166 -9.21 -8.61 -3.51
C ILE A 166 -8.78 -10.07 -3.72
N ILE A 167 -8.43 -10.76 -2.63
CA ILE A 167 -7.94 -12.13 -2.71
C ILE A 167 -9.08 -13.09 -3.12
N SER A 168 -10.29 -12.86 -2.63
CA SER A 168 -11.48 -13.64 -3.02
C SER A 168 -11.76 -13.56 -4.52
N LEU A 169 -11.66 -12.37 -5.11
CA LEU A 169 -11.82 -12.18 -6.56
C LEU A 169 -10.76 -12.96 -7.35
N GLN A 170 -9.51 -12.96 -6.89
CA GLN A 170 -8.43 -13.71 -7.51
C GLN A 170 -8.60 -15.22 -7.37
N ILE A 171 -9.13 -15.70 -6.24
CA ILE A 171 -9.46 -17.12 -6.05
C ILE A 171 -10.57 -17.54 -7.02
N ILE A 172 -11.63 -16.73 -7.15
CA ILE A 172 -12.71 -16.99 -8.12
C ILE A 172 -12.14 -17.07 -9.53
N LEU A 173 -11.29 -16.12 -9.93
CA LEU A 173 -10.67 -16.12 -11.24
C LEU A 173 -9.73 -17.32 -11.44
N ALA A 174 -8.99 -17.73 -10.42
CA ALA A 174 -8.11 -18.90 -10.44
C ALA A 174 -8.88 -20.22 -10.62
N ILE A 175 -10.15 -20.27 -10.21
CA ILE A 175 -11.04 -21.43 -10.43
C ILE A 175 -11.71 -21.34 -11.80
N ILE A 176 -12.19 -20.17 -12.22
CA ILE A 176 -12.91 -19.99 -13.49
C ILE A 176 -11.98 -20.18 -14.70
N ALA A 177 -10.76 -19.65 -14.65
CA ALA A 177 -9.80 -19.71 -15.77
C ALA A 177 -9.52 -21.14 -16.26
N PRO A 178 -9.17 -22.13 -15.40
CA PRO A 178 -8.97 -23.50 -15.86
C PRO A 178 -10.26 -24.16 -16.35
N VAL A 179 -11.43 -23.79 -15.83
CA VAL A 179 -12.72 -24.31 -16.34
C VAL A 179 -12.96 -23.83 -17.77
N ILE A 180 -12.73 -22.54 -18.06
CA ILE A 180 -12.81 -21.98 -19.42
C ILE A 180 -11.80 -22.68 -20.35
N PHE A 181 -10.56 -22.85 -19.88
CA PHE A 181 -9.52 -23.53 -20.64
C PHE A 181 -9.91 -24.97 -20.99
N MET A 182 -10.40 -25.73 -20.02
CA MET A 182 -10.88 -27.11 -20.23
C MET A 182 -12.03 -27.17 -21.23
N LEU A 183 -12.97 -26.22 -21.17
CA LEU A 183 -14.09 -26.14 -22.11
C LEU A 183 -13.60 -25.94 -23.55
N VAL A 184 -12.65 -25.02 -23.78
CA VAL A 184 -12.06 -24.78 -25.11
C VAL A 184 -11.36 -26.02 -25.65
N VAL A 185 -10.65 -26.76 -24.79
CA VAL A 185 -9.96 -28.01 -25.15
C VAL A 185 -10.98 -29.10 -25.54
N ILE A 186 -12.06 -29.26 -24.77
CA ILE A 186 -13.13 -30.24 -25.04
C ILE A 186 -13.83 -29.96 -26.38
N LEU A 187 -14.06 -28.69 -26.69
CA LEU A 187 -14.72 -28.29 -27.93
C LEU A 187 -13.82 -28.46 -29.18
N LYS A 188 -12.54 -28.80 -29.02
CA LYS A 188 -11.58 -29.06 -30.12
C LYS A 188 -11.52 -27.93 -31.18
N LEU A 189 -11.57 -26.65 -30.75
CA LEU A 189 -11.52 -25.47 -31.64
C LEU A 189 -10.17 -25.25 -32.39
N GLY A 190 -9.22 -26.17 -32.26
CA GLY A 190 -7.88 -26.08 -32.84
C GLY A 190 -6.84 -25.54 -31.86
N LYS A 191 -5.57 -25.47 -32.30
CA LYS A 191 -4.47 -24.99 -31.46
C LYS A 191 -4.46 -23.46 -31.34
N GLU A 192 -4.90 -22.76 -32.38
CA GLU A 192 -5.01 -21.29 -32.40
C GLU A 192 -5.96 -20.79 -31.32
N SER A 193 -7.11 -21.45 -31.13
CA SER A 193 -8.06 -21.07 -30.10
C SER A 193 -7.49 -21.21 -28.69
N VAL A 194 -6.60 -22.18 -28.45
CA VAL A 194 -5.94 -22.37 -27.15
C VAL A 194 -5.00 -21.20 -26.85
N MET A 195 -4.16 -20.81 -27.82
CA MET A 195 -3.28 -19.65 -27.69
C MET A 195 -4.07 -18.35 -27.44
N VAL A 196 -5.10 -18.10 -28.24
CA VAL A 196 -5.99 -16.93 -28.09
C VAL A 196 -6.66 -16.93 -26.71
N THR A 197 -7.11 -18.10 -26.23
CA THR A 197 -7.76 -18.22 -24.92
C THR A 197 -6.79 -17.87 -23.79
N ILE A 198 -5.55 -18.37 -23.83
CA ILE A 198 -4.54 -18.07 -22.80
C ILE A 198 -4.25 -16.56 -22.77
N ILE A 199 -4.00 -15.95 -23.93
CA ILE A 199 -3.73 -14.50 -24.03
C ILE A 199 -4.92 -13.70 -23.49
N THR A 200 -6.14 -14.07 -23.89
CA THR A 200 -7.37 -13.41 -23.44
C THR A 200 -7.55 -13.51 -21.93
N LEU A 201 -7.30 -14.69 -21.33
CA LEU A 201 -7.39 -14.89 -19.88
C LEU A 201 -6.36 -14.05 -19.11
N ILE A 202 -5.13 -13.95 -19.62
CA ILE A 202 -4.09 -13.12 -19.01
C ILE A 202 -4.46 -11.63 -19.08
N LEU A 203 -4.91 -11.15 -20.24
CA LEU A 203 -5.34 -9.76 -20.41
C LEU A 203 -6.54 -9.42 -19.54
N ALA A 204 -7.54 -10.31 -19.45
CA ALA A 204 -8.69 -10.13 -18.56
C ALA A 204 -8.26 -10.03 -17.10
N ASN A 205 -7.33 -10.88 -16.66
CA ASN A 205 -6.79 -10.86 -15.30
C ASN A 205 -6.06 -9.54 -15.00
N ILE A 206 -5.18 -9.09 -15.90
CA ILE A 206 -4.48 -7.80 -15.78
C ILE A 206 -5.48 -6.65 -15.71
N TYR A 207 -6.49 -6.65 -16.60
CA TYR A 207 -7.53 -5.63 -16.62
C TYR A 207 -8.27 -5.54 -15.28
N ILE A 208 -8.68 -6.67 -14.70
CA ILE A 208 -9.37 -6.70 -13.41
C ILE A 208 -8.51 -6.11 -12.30
N VAL A 209 -7.23 -6.51 -12.22
CA VAL A 209 -6.28 -6.00 -11.21
C VAL A 209 -6.06 -4.50 -11.34
N LEU A 210 -5.84 -4.01 -12.57
CA LEU A 210 -5.62 -2.59 -12.83
C LEU A 210 -6.89 -1.77 -12.60
N ARG A 211 -8.06 -2.28 -12.99
CA ARG A 211 -9.35 -1.61 -12.78
C ARG A 211 -9.65 -1.47 -11.29
N ASN A 212 -9.38 -2.51 -10.50
CA ASN A 212 -9.49 -2.45 -9.04
C ASN A 212 -8.47 -1.49 -8.43
N ALA A 213 -7.23 -1.46 -8.92
CA ALA A 213 -6.20 -0.52 -8.44
C ALA A 213 -6.62 0.93 -8.68
N TYR A 214 -7.13 1.23 -9.88
CA TYR A 214 -7.60 2.56 -10.26
C TYR A 214 -8.78 3.02 -9.40
N GLU A 215 -9.77 2.16 -9.20
CA GLU A 215 -10.94 2.50 -8.38
C GLU A 215 -10.58 2.65 -6.90
N LEU A 216 -9.67 1.80 -6.42
CA LEU A 216 -9.14 1.88 -5.07
C LEU A 216 -8.50 3.25 -4.86
N ASP A 217 -7.65 3.70 -5.79
CA ASP A 217 -7.00 5.02 -5.73
C ASP A 217 -7.99 6.19 -5.71
N LYS A 218 -9.03 6.13 -6.55
CA LYS A 218 -9.98 7.23 -6.71
C LYS A 218 -11.06 7.30 -5.63
N LYS A 219 -11.57 6.16 -5.18
CA LYS A 219 -12.76 6.06 -4.31
C LYS A 219 -12.50 5.35 -2.99
N HIS A 220 -11.26 4.95 -2.72
CA HIS A 220 -10.88 4.13 -1.57
C HIS A 220 -11.69 2.84 -1.47
N ASN A 221 -12.12 2.30 -2.63
CA ASN A 221 -13.01 1.16 -2.69
C ASN A 221 -12.75 0.30 -3.93
N LEU A 222 -13.15 -0.97 -3.88
CA LEU A 222 -13.01 -1.87 -5.03
C LEU A 222 -14.09 -1.61 -6.07
N PHE A 223 -13.70 -1.76 -7.34
CA PHE A 223 -14.65 -1.76 -8.45
C PHE A 223 -15.46 -3.06 -8.45
N TYR A 224 -14.76 -4.20 -8.38
CA TYR A 224 -15.39 -5.52 -8.24
C TYR A 224 -15.52 -5.88 -6.76
N LYS A 225 -16.71 -5.65 -6.21
CA LYS A 225 -17.09 -6.08 -4.87
C LYS A 225 -17.80 -7.42 -4.93
N LEU A 226 -17.42 -8.29 -4.01
CA LEU A 226 -18.14 -9.54 -3.77
C LEU A 226 -19.02 -9.36 -2.55
N ASN A 227 -20.22 -9.94 -2.57
CA ASN A 227 -21.13 -9.94 -1.42
C ASN A 227 -20.66 -10.87 -0.29
N PHE A 228 -19.59 -11.64 -0.53
CA PHE A 228 -18.98 -12.57 0.40
C PHE A 228 -17.45 -12.53 0.28
N SER A 229 -16.78 -12.98 1.34
CA SER A 229 -15.34 -13.29 1.33
C SER A 229 -15.17 -14.81 1.33
N VAL A 230 -14.25 -15.31 0.51
CA VAL A 230 -13.87 -16.74 0.47
C VAL A 230 -12.94 -17.10 1.64
N LEU A 231 -12.17 -16.13 2.13
CA LEU A 231 -11.24 -16.23 3.27
C LEU A 231 -11.90 -15.80 4.57
#